data_AF-A0A7D7GNS6-F1
#
_entry.id   AF-A0A7D7GNS6-F1
#
_cell.length_a   1.000
_cell.length_b   1.000
_cell.length_c   1.000
_cell.angle_alpha   90.00
_cell.angle_beta   90.00
_cell.angle_gamma   90.00
#
_symmetry.space_group_name_H-M   'P 1'
#
loop_
_entity.id
_entity.type
_entity.pdbx_description
1 polymer ?
#
loop_
_entity_poly.entity_id
_entity_poly.type
_entity_poly.pdbx_seq_one_letter_code
_entity_poly.pdbx_strand_id
1 'polypeptide(L)'
;MTIQFEQALYTLTSDFYNDYPNSSFPELLKPHGNRTYNCIIVEYKDYFICIPFRSHMKHKNGYHFKNTVRSRHVSSGLDYSKIVIVKNATQYLSTSHILIDKDEYVEAMHHSERIISEATKYLDDYINHAQNKITLNSQEYKKRYSYSTLKYFHDILQIF
;
A
#
# COMPACT_ATOMS: atom_id res chain seq x y z
N MET A 1 23.92 5.74 -4.52
CA MET A 1 22.87 6.76 -4.36
C MET A 1 22.02 6.29 -3.20
N THR A 2 22.30 6.81 -2.00
CA THR A 2 21.68 6.38 -0.76
C THR A 2 20.28 6.96 -0.74
N ILE A 3 19.25 6.12 -0.81
CA ILE A 3 17.86 6.57 -0.74
C ILE A 3 17.65 7.11 0.67
N GLN A 4 17.61 8.44 0.79
CA GLN A 4 17.36 9.11 2.05
C GLN A 4 15.83 9.20 2.21
N PHE A 5 15.22 8.13 2.71
CA PHE A 5 13.85 8.17 3.17
C PHE A 5 13.79 9.13 4.36
N GLU A 6 13.14 10.29 4.23
CA GLU A 6 12.47 10.82 5.41
C GLU A 6 11.44 9.76 5.80
N GLN A 7 11.67 9.10 6.93
CA GLN A 7 10.81 8.08 7.54
C GLN A 7 9.51 8.74 8.03
N ALA A 8 8.79 9.39 7.13
CA ALA A 8 7.54 10.07 7.40
C ALA A 8 6.39 9.15 7.02
N LEU A 9 5.42 9.07 7.93
CA LEU A 9 4.13 8.44 7.69
C LEU A 9 3.23 9.44 7.00
N TYR A 10 2.41 8.97 6.07
CA TYR A 10 1.48 9.81 5.33
C TYR A 10 0.06 9.27 5.39
N THR A 11 -0.89 10.18 5.24
CA THR A 11 -2.29 9.91 4.96
C THR A 11 -2.66 10.41 3.56
N LEU A 12 -3.79 9.93 3.03
CA LEU A 12 -4.36 10.40 1.78
C LEU A 12 -5.29 11.60 2.05
N THR A 13 -5.21 12.63 1.20
CA THR A 13 -6.01 13.86 1.33
C THR A 13 -7.48 13.64 0.94
N SER A 14 -8.34 14.61 1.25
CA SER A 14 -9.71 14.66 0.74
C SER A 14 -9.76 14.66 -0.79
N ASP A 15 -8.81 15.34 -1.44
CA ASP A 15 -8.76 15.44 -2.91
C ASP A 15 -8.58 14.07 -3.54
N PHE A 16 -7.71 13.22 -2.96
CA PHE A 16 -7.59 11.83 -3.39
C PHE A 16 -8.94 11.10 -3.32
N TYR A 17 -9.69 11.25 -2.22
CA TYR A 17 -10.98 10.54 -2.06
C TYR A 17 -12.12 11.14 -2.89
N ASN A 18 -11.99 12.38 -3.35
CA ASN A 18 -12.90 13.01 -4.29
C ASN A 18 -12.66 12.51 -5.72
N ASP A 19 -11.39 12.39 -6.13
CA ASP A 19 -11.01 11.91 -7.46
C ASP A 19 -11.13 10.38 -7.57
N TYR A 20 -10.97 9.66 -6.46
CA TYR A 20 -11.14 8.22 -6.34
C TYR A 20 -12.32 7.85 -5.41
N PRO A 21 -13.58 8.14 -5.79
CA PRO A 21 -14.74 7.85 -4.96
C PRO A 21 -15.02 6.35 -4.87
N ASN A 22 -15.44 5.89 -3.68
CA ASN A 22 -15.72 4.47 -3.40
C ASN A 22 -16.77 3.83 -4.33
N SER A 23 -17.69 4.63 -4.89
CA SER A 23 -18.67 4.13 -5.88
C SER A 23 -18.00 3.55 -7.12
N SER A 24 -16.86 4.12 -7.52
CA SER A 24 -16.10 3.71 -8.71
C SER A 24 -14.87 2.88 -8.32
N PHE A 25 -14.38 3.05 -7.09
CA PHE A 25 -13.15 2.43 -6.60
C PHE A 25 -13.36 1.64 -5.28
N PRO A 26 -14.25 0.65 -5.24
CA PRO A 26 -14.66 -0.05 -4.01
C PRO A 26 -13.53 -0.80 -3.28
N GLU A 27 -12.42 -1.11 -3.95
CA GLU A 27 -11.28 -1.74 -3.30
C GLU A 27 -10.41 -0.75 -2.51
N LEU A 28 -10.51 0.56 -2.76
CA LEU A 28 -9.75 1.58 -2.02
C LEU A 28 -10.28 1.74 -0.59
N LEU A 29 -9.37 1.80 0.36
CA LEU A 29 -9.71 1.98 1.76
C LEU A 29 -10.06 3.45 2.04
N LYS A 30 -11.28 3.71 2.50
CA LYS A 30 -11.67 5.03 3.00
C LYS A 30 -11.46 5.16 4.51
N PRO A 31 -11.06 6.34 4.99
CA PRO A 31 -11.06 6.64 6.41
C PRO A 31 -12.51 6.58 6.92
N HIS A 32 -12.73 5.93 8.06
CA HIS A 32 -14.05 5.84 8.68
C HIS A 32 -13.89 5.64 10.19
N GLY A 33 -14.52 6.52 10.97
CA GLY A 33 -14.31 6.58 12.42
C GLY A 33 -12.82 6.77 12.73
N ASN A 34 -12.25 5.89 13.56
CA ASN A 34 -10.83 5.94 13.94
C ASN A 34 -9.89 5.25 12.94
N ARG A 35 -10.39 4.74 11.81
CA ARG A 35 -9.55 4.14 10.79
C ARG A 35 -9.06 5.22 9.85
N THR A 36 -7.77 5.53 9.90
CA THR A 36 -7.11 6.39 8.91
C THR A 36 -6.30 5.55 7.92
N TYR A 37 -6.11 6.07 6.71
CA TYR A 37 -5.23 5.45 5.71
C TYR A 37 -3.80 5.91 5.98
N ASN A 38 -3.17 5.34 7.01
CA ASN A 38 -1.76 5.63 7.25
C ASN A 38 -0.92 4.74 6.35
N CYS A 39 0.11 5.28 5.72
CA CYS A 39 0.97 4.53 4.82
C CYS A 39 2.44 4.90 4.97
N ILE A 40 3.28 3.91 4.67
CA ILE A 40 4.68 4.13 4.32
C ILE A 40 4.72 4.54 2.86
N ILE A 41 5.49 5.57 2.55
CA ILE A 41 5.71 6.03 1.19
C ILE A 41 7.05 5.50 0.68
N VAL A 42 7.03 4.97 -0.54
CA VAL A 42 8.22 4.56 -1.28
C VAL A 42 8.26 5.33 -2.59
N GLU A 43 9.32 6.09 -2.83
CA GLU A 43 9.58 6.63 -4.16
C GLU A 43 9.97 5.49 -5.10
N TYR A 44 9.26 5.37 -6.22
CA TYR A 44 9.46 4.29 -7.16
C TYR A 44 9.29 4.80 -8.59
N LYS A 45 10.42 4.91 -9.31
CA LYS A 45 10.46 5.48 -10.66
C LYS A 45 9.97 6.93 -10.64
N ASP A 46 8.89 7.26 -11.35
CA ASP A 46 8.30 8.61 -11.46
C ASP A 46 7.02 8.79 -10.62
N TYR A 47 6.76 7.89 -9.67
CA TYR A 47 5.61 7.94 -8.77
C TYR A 47 5.94 7.42 -7.37
N PHE A 48 4.98 7.55 -6.45
CA PHE A 48 5.06 7.10 -5.08
C PHE A 48 4.15 5.89 -4.86
N ILE A 49 4.64 4.91 -4.10
CA ILE A 49 3.89 3.75 -3.63
C ILE A 49 3.48 4.00 -2.19
N CYS A 50 2.19 4.04 -1.93
CA CYS A 50 1.61 4.18 -0.60
C CYS A 50 1.22 2.80 -0.05
N ILE A 51 1.97 2.27 0.91
CA ILE A 51 1.73 0.95 1.50
C ILE A 51 0.96 1.13 2.82
N PRO A 52 -0.34 0.78 2.88
CA PRO A 52 -1.17 1.10 4.04
C PRO A 52 -0.97 0.14 5.22
N PHE A 53 -1.00 0.72 6.43
CA PHE A 53 -1.22 -0.03 7.67
C PHE A 53 -2.65 -0.54 7.73
N ARG A 54 -2.82 -1.78 8.17
CA ARG A 54 -4.12 -2.43 8.23
C ARG A 54 -4.23 -3.43 9.37
N SER A 55 -5.34 -3.36 10.09
CA SER A 55 -5.82 -4.41 10.99
C SER A 55 -6.68 -5.45 10.25
N HIS A 56 -6.74 -6.67 10.79
CA HIS A 56 -7.51 -7.80 10.25
C HIS A 56 -7.11 -8.24 8.83
N MET A 57 -5.82 -8.19 8.53
CA MET A 57 -5.23 -8.71 7.30
C MET A 57 -5.17 -10.25 7.35
N LYS A 58 -6.17 -10.93 6.76
CA LYS A 58 -6.24 -12.42 6.75
C LYS A 58 -5.54 -13.06 5.54
N HIS A 59 -5.20 -12.27 4.53
CA HIS A 59 -4.48 -12.74 3.34
C HIS A 59 -2.98 -12.60 3.50
N LYS A 60 -2.20 -13.25 2.63
CA LYS A 60 -0.72 -13.21 2.63
C LYS A 60 -0.11 -12.09 1.76
N ASN A 61 -0.94 -11.25 1.14
CA ASN A 61 -0.50 -10.18 0.25
C ASN A 61 -0.02 -8.95 1.05
N GLY A 62 0.99 -9.11 1.91
CA GLY A 62 1.43 -8.07 2.83
C GLY A 62 2.46 -8.52 3.85
N TYR A 63 3.11 -7.56 4.49
CA TYR A 63 3.94 -7.81 5.68
C TYR A 63 3.04 -7.91 6.91
N HIS A 64 3.12 -9.02 7.65
CA HIS A 64 2.36 -9.17 8.89
C HIS A 64 3.22 -8.83 10.10
N PHE A 65 2.73 -7.95 10.96
CA PHE A 65 3.34 -7.67 12.24
C PHE A 65 3.27 -8.91 13.14
N LYS A 66 4.31 -9.12 13.95
CA LYS A 66 4.41 -10.26 14.86
C LYS A 66 4.69 -9.88 16.30
N ASN A 67 5.36 -8.76 16.54
CA ASN A 67 5.86 -8.41 17.87
C ASN A 67 5.13 -7.22 18.52
N THR A 68 4.06 -6.74 17.90
CA THR A 68 3.24 -5.60 18.37
C THR A 68 2.11 -6.06 19.29
N VAL A 69 1.61 -5.16 20.13
CA VAL A 69 0.46 -5.39 21.01
C VAL A 69 -0.76 -5.78 20.17
N ARG A 70 -1.04 -5.05 19.09
CA ARG A 70 -2.18 -5.32 18.20
C ARG A 70 -2.06 -6.68 17.52
N SER A 71 -0.86 -7.04 17.03
CA SER A 71 -0.65 -8.31 16.32
C SER A 71 -0.88 -9.55 17.18
N ARG A 72 -0.86 -9.42 18.51
CA ARG A 72 -1.19 -10.53 19.45
C ARG A 72 -2.69 -10.84 19.49
N HIS A 73 -3.53 -9.89 19.11
CA HIS A 73 -4.99 -10.01 19.18
C HIS A 73 -5.64 -10.12 17.80
N VAL A 74 -5.09 -9.42 16.81
CA VAL A 74 -5.60 -9.40 15.44
C VAL A 74 -4.45 -9.45 14.45
N SER A 75 -4.62 -10.10 13.30
CA SER A 75 -3.60 -10.07 12.24
C SER A 75 -3.52 -8.65 11.66
N SER A 76 -2.51 -7.87 12.06
CA SER A 76 -2.23 -6.54 11.51
C SER A 76 -0.93 -6.53 10.70
N GLY A 77 -0.75 -5.50 9.88
CA GLY A 77 0.39 -5.44 8.97
C GLY A 77 0.30 -4.31 7.95
N LEU A 78 1.16 -4.41 6.94
CA LEU A 78 1.16 -3.56 5.75
C LEU A 78 0.55 -4.33 4.57
N ASP A 79 -0.54 -3.80 4.02
CA ASP A 79 -1.39 -4.49 3.04
C ASP A 79 -1.02 -4.13 1.60
N TYR A 80 -0.24 -4.99 0.94
CA TYR A 80 0.18 -4.77 -0.45
C TYR A 80 -0.98 -4.82 -1.44
N SER A 81 -2.07 -5.53 -1.11
CA SER A 81 -3.27 -5.53 -1.96
C SER A 81 -4.01 -4.20 -1.96
N LYS A 82 -3.66 -3.29 -1.05
CA LYS A 82 -4.30 -1.97 -0.95
C LYS A 82 -3.37 -0.83 -1.29
N ILE A 83 -2.22 -1.11 -1.91
CA ILE A 83 -1.28 -0.09 -2.38
C ILE A 83 -1.98 0.97 -3.23
N VAL A 84 -1.70 2.23 -2.93
CA VAL A 84 -2.13 3.37 -3.75
C VAL A 84 -0.91 3.92 -4.48
N ILE A 85 -1.08 4.21 -5.77
CA ILE A 85 -0.04 4.82 -6.60
C ILE A 85 -0.35 6.31 -6.71
N VAL A 86 0.62 7.15 -6.36
CA VAL A 86 0.47 8.62 -6.35
C VAL A 86 1.53 9.25 -7.23
N LYS A 87 1.10 10.05 -8.22
CA LYS A 87 2.02 10.88 -9.02
C LYS A 87 2.16 12.30 -8.46
N ASN A 88 1.05 12.89 -8.01
CA ASN A 88 1.02 14.23 -7.43
C ASN A 88 1.05 14.17 -5.89
N ALA A 89 2.24 14.05 -5.31
CA ALA A 89 2.40 13.93 -3.86
C ALA A 89 1.87 15.14 -3.09
N THR A 90 2.03 16.36 -3.59
CA THR A 90 1.60 17.59 -2.90
C THR A 90 0.09 17.73 -2.82
N GLN A 91 -0.64 17.17 -3.78
CA GLN A 91 -2.11 17.16 -3.79
C GLN A 91 -2.68 15.99 -2.96
N TYR A 92 -2.07 14.80 -3.04
CA TYR A 92 -2.69 13.58 -2.51
C TYR A 92 -2.11 13.07 -1.20
N LEU A 93 -0.95 13.55 -0.75
CA LEU A 93 -0.33 13.11 0.50
C LEU A 93 -0.40 14.21 1.57
N SER A 94 -0.67 13.79 2.81
CA SER A 94 -0.67 14.65 3.98
C SER A 94 0.07 14.00 5.14
N THR A 95 0.67 14.80 6.01
CA THR A 95 1.20 14.34 7.31
C THR A 95 0.20 14.57 8.46
N SER A 96 -1.03 15.00 8.13
CA SER A 96 -2.09 15.24 9.12
C SER A 96 -2.86 13.96 9.46
N HIS A 97 -3.44 13.93 10.66
CA HIS A 97 -4.33 12.84 11.13
C HIS A 97 -3.69 11.45 11.11
N ILE A 98 -2.36 11.36 11.27
CA ILE A 98 -1.66 10.09 11.39
C ILE A 98 -2.04 9.43 12.73
N LEU A 99 -2.54 8.20 12.68
CA LEU A 99 -2.95 7.41 13.85
C LEU A 99 -2.42 5.98 13.72
N ILE A 100 -1.21 5.74 14.25
CA ILE A 100 -0.54 4.43 14.23
C ILE A 100 -0.05 4.08 15.63
N ASP A 101 -0.11 2.79 15.98
CA ASP A 101 0.48 2.29 17.22
C ASP A 101 2.01 2.40 17.16
N LYS A 102 2.62 2.95 18.20
CA LYS A 102 4.06 3.24 18.21
C LYS A 102 4.92 2.00 17.96
N ASP A 103 4.52 0.84 18.47
CA ASP A 103 5.23 -0.42 18.27
C ASP A 103 5.07 -0.98 16.85
N GLU A 104 3.89 -0.82 16.21
CA GLU A 104 3.71 -1.11 14.77
C GLU A 104 4.61 -0.23 13.90
N TYR A 105 4.73 1.06 14.22
CA TYR A 105 5.67 1.94 13.51
C TYR A 105 7.12 1.49 13.69
N VAL A 106 7.55 1.21 14.92
CA VAL A 106 8.92 0.76 15.21
C VAL A 106 9.24 -0.55 14.48
N GLU A 107 8.34 -1.54 14.52
CA GLU A 107 8.51 -2.81 13.81
C GLU A 107 8.60 -2.59 12.29
N ALA A 108 7.73 -1.73 11.73
CA ALA A 108 7.76 -1.42 10.30
C ALA A 108 9.07 -0.73 9.88
N MET A 109 9.58 0.22 10.68
CA MET A 109 10.86 0.89 10.38
C MET A 109 12.05 -0.08 10.48
N HIS A 110 12.05 -0.95 11.50
CA HIS A 110 13.06 -1.99 11.66
C HIS A 110 13.10 -2.97 10.48
N HIS A 111 11.95 -3.24 9.85
CA HIS A 111 11.83 -4.14 8.70
C HIS A 111 11.64 -3.42 7.36
N SER A 112 11.92 -2.11 7.29
CA SER A 112 11.61 -1.26 6.15
C SER A 112 12.20 -1.77 4.83
N GLU A 113 13.48 -2.16 4.80
CA GLU A 113 14.13 -2.68 3.59
C GLU A 113 13.39 -3.90 3.01
N ARG A 114 13.00 -4.82 3.88
CA ARG A 114 12.24 -6.01 3.50
C ARG A 114 10.85 -5.64 2.99
N ILE A 115 10.14 -4.77 3.71
CA ILE A 115 8.81 -4.30 3.33
C ILE A 115 8.84 -3.63 1.96
N ILE A 116 9.81 -2.75 1.73
CA ILE A 116 10.00 -2.04 0.47
C ILE A 116 10.28 -3.06 -0.65
N SER A 117 11.20 -4.00 -0.44
CA SER A 117 11.52 -5.04 -1.43
C SER A 117 10.33 -5.93 -1.76
N GLU A 118 9.54 -6.36 -0.78
CA GLU A 118 8.36 -7.19 -0.99
C GLU A 118 7.24 -6.41 -1.72
N ALA A 119 7.03 -5.14 -1.36
CA ALA A 119 6.01 -4.29 -1.98
C ALA A 119 6.35 -3.92 -3.44
N THR A 120 7.60 -3.56 -3.72
CA THR A 120 8.06 -3.30 -5.10
C THR A 120 7.98 -4.56 -5.94
N LYS A 121 8.36 -5.72 -5.38
CA LYS A 121 8.17 -7.01 -6.06
C LYS A 121 6.69 -7.31 -6.34
N TYR A 122 5.79 -7.09 -5.38
CA TYR A 122 4.36 -7.31 -5.58
C TYR A 122 3.81 -6.45 -6.73
N LEU A 123 4.25 -5.20 -6.83
CA LEU A 123 3.92 -4.27 -7.91
C LEU A 123 4.52 -4.71 -9.25
N ASP A 124 5.81 -5.04 -9.30
CA ASP A 124 6.47 -5.45 -10.53
C ASP A 124 5.91 -6.76 -11.09
N ASP A 125 5.62 -7.74 -10.23
CA ASP A 125 4.95 -8.98 -10.63
C ASP A 125 3.59 -8.68 -11.28
N TYR A 126 2.84 -7.68 -10.77
CA TYR A 126 1.57 -7.24 -11.36
C TYR A 126 1.75 -6.58 -12.73
N ILE A 127 2.64 -5.58 -12.83
CA ILE A 127 2.92 -4.85 -14.07
C ILE A 127 3.42 -5.82 -15.15
N ASN A 128 4.38 -6.67 -14.81
CA ASN A 128 4.96 -7.61 -15.76
C ASN A 128 3.94 -8.66 -16.22
N HIS A 129 3.03 -9.09 -15.35
CA HIS A 129 1.94 -9.98 -15.76
C HIS A 129 0.96 -9.27 -16.70
N ALA A 130 0.53 -8.06 -16.37
CA ALA A 130 -0.40 -7.29 -17.20
C ALA A 130 0.19 -6.92 -18.58
N GLN A 131 1.50 -6.73 -18.65
CA GLN A 131 2.23 -6.44 -19.89
C GLN A 131 2.71 -7.70 -20.63
N ASN A 132 2.27 -8.90 -20.24
CA ASN A 132 2.67 -10.19 -20.84
C ASN A 132 4.18 -10.47 -20.84
N LYS A 133 4.95 -9.82 -19.95
CA LYS A 133 6.39 -10.06 -19.77
C LYS A 133 6.63 -11.33 -18.95
N ILE A 134 5.72 -11.63 -18.04
CA ILE A 134 5.67 -12.89 -17.28
C ILE A 134 4.24 -13.43 -17.28
N THR A 135 4.08 -14.73 -17.09
CA THR A 135 2.77 -15.35 -16.90
C THR A 135 2.70 -15.97 -15.52
N LEU A 136 1.99 -15.32 -14.60
CA LEU A 136 1.64 -15.92 -13.32
C LEU A 136 0.55 -16.98 -13.53
N ASN A 137 0.56 -18.02 -12.69
CA ASN A 137 -0.52 -18.99 -12.70
C ASN A 137 -1.87 -18.29 -12.45
N SER A 138 -2.91 -18.61 -13.22
CA SER A 138 -4.19 -17.89 -13.15
C SER A 138 -4.83 -17.91 -11.76
N GLN A 139 -4.71 -19.01 -11.01
CA GLN A 139 -5.23 -19.11 -9.65
C GLN A 139 -4.41 -18.26 -8.67
N GLU A 140 -3.09 -18.24 -8.84
CA GLU A 140 -2.19 -17.41 -8.05
C GLU A 140 -2.45 -15.92 -8.30
N TYR A 141 -2.55 -15.51 -9.57
CA TYR A 141 -2.87 -14.15 -9.94
C TYR A 141 -4.21 -13.72 -9.33
N LYS A 142 -5.26 -14.55 -9.49
CA LYS A 142 -6.57 -14.29 -8.88
C LYS A 142 -6.46 -14.11 -7.37
N LYS A 143 -5.74 -15.00 -6.67
CA LYS A 143 -5.56 -14.92 -5.21
C LYS A 143 -4.78 -13.67 -4.76
N ARG A 144 -3.78 -13.26 -5.52
CA ARG A 144 -2.93 -12.10 -5.19
C ARG A 144 -3.61 -10.76 -5.52
N TYR A 145 -4.35 -10.68 -6.63
CA TYR A 145 -4.73 -9.40 -7.22
C TYR A 145 -6.23 -9.14 -7.42
N SER A 146 -7.15 -10.11 -7.16
CA SER A 146 -8.60 -9.87 -7.38
C SER A 146 -9.17 -8.67 -6.63
N TYR A 147 -8.68 -8.45 -5.41
CA TYR A 147 -9.08 -7.32 -4.56
C TYR A 147 -8.00 -6.24 -4.49
N SER A 148 -7.05 -6.28 -5.42
CA SER A 148 -5.98 -5.29 -5.50
C SER A 148 -6.52 -3.97 -6.02
N THR A 149 -5.99 -2.89 -5.46
CA THR A 149 -6.22 -1.51 -5.91
C THR A 149 -5.41 -1.14 -7.15
N LEU A 150 -4.38 -1.92 -7.50
CA LEU A 150 -3.48 -1.62 -8.63
C LEU A 150 -4.20 -1.50 -9.98
N LYS A 151 -5.32 -2.19 -10.15
CA LYS A 151 -6.17 -2.10 -11.35
C LYS A 151 -6.71 -0.69 -11.63
N TYR A 152 -6.72 0.18 -10.62
CA TYR A 152 -7.21 1.55 -10.73
C TYR A 152 -6.16 2.56 -11.17
N PHE A 153 -4.90 2.12 -11.29
CA PHE A 153 -3.76 2.98 -11.56
C PHE A 153 -3.03 2.55 -12.83
N HIS A 154 -3.69 1.84 -13.76
CA HIS A 154 -3.07 1.36 -15.01
C HIS A 154 -2.51 2.49 -15.87
N ASP A 155 -3.19 3.63 -15.88
CA ASP A 155 -2.73 4.88 -16.51
C ASP A 155 -1.39 5.37 -15.94
N ILE A 156 -1.26 5.38 -14.61
CA ILE A 156 -0.02 5.79 -13.92
C ILE A 156 1.06 4.72 -14.09
N LEU A 157 0.68 3.45 -14.04
CA LEU A 157 1.58 2.30 -14.16
C LEU A 157 1.98 1.99 -15.61
N GLN A 158 1.46 2.73 -16.60
CA GLN A 158 1.72 2.57 -18.03
C GLN A 158 1.37 1.15 -18.53
N ILE A 159 0.20 0.66 -18.13
CA ILE A 159 -0.40 -0.60 -18.58
C ILE A 159 -1.54 -0.24 -19.53
N PHE A 160 -1.42 -0.66 -20.80
CA PHE A 160 -2.37 -0.37 -21.88
C PHE A 160 -2.79 -1.64 -22.61
#